data_AF-B2TH17-F1
#
_entry.id   AF-B2TH17-F1
#
_cell.length_a   1.000
_cell.length_b   1.000
_cell.length_c   1.000
_cell.angle_alpha   90.00
_cell.angle_beta   90.00
_cell.angle_gamma   90.00
#
_symmetry.space_group_name_H-M   'P 1'
#
loop_
_entity.id
_entity.type
_entity.pdbx_description
1 polymer ?
#
loop_
_entity_poly.entity_id
_entity_poly.type
_entity_poly.pdbx_seq_one_letter_code
_entity_poly.pdbx_strand_id
1 'polypeptide(L)'
;MSASANAQRSTAGALIEKHALGSAGFCMLIVLALTGISGPLDTPLRFSLWFACVGIPLFLSLYVAKEEIEALRKCADAKRDKALSLVSYVSYCALLFLGLSITMLAAHRSPLLGLVFFLSAMSPFWLSAALRKITT
;
A
#
# COMPACT_ATOMS: atom_id res chain seq x y z
N MET A 1 -20.31 27.29 20.61
CA MET A 1 -20.14 26.00 19.89
C MET A 1 -19.03 26.00 18.81
N SER A 2 -18.21 27.06 18.65
CA SER A 2 -17.20 27.17 17.58
C SER A 2 -15.78 26.67 17.96
N ALA A 3 -15.45 26.59 19.25
CA ALA A 3 -14.09 26.21 19.69
C ALA A 3 -13.76 24.71 19.51
N SER A 4 -14.76 23.82 19.60
CA SER A 4 -14.58 22.37 19.51
C SER A 4 -14.24 21.90 18.09
N ALA A 5 -14.82 22.54 17.05
CA ALA A 5 -14.54 22.21 15.65
C ALA A 5 -13.13 22.63 15.20
N ASN A 6 -12.59 23.73 15.75
CA ASN A 6 -11.23 24.18 15.46
C ASN A 6 -10.16 23.35 16.20
N ALA A 7 -10.46 22.89 17.42
CA ALA A 7 -9.58 21.96 18.14
C ALA A 7 -9.47 20.61 17.40
N GLN A 8 -10.59 20.05 16.92
CA GLN A 8 -10.62 18.79 16.19
C GLN A 8 -9.84 18.84 14.85
N ARG A 9 -9.89 19.98 14.13
CA ARG A 9 -9.05 20.20 12.92
C ARG A 9 -7.56 20.27 13.25
N SER A 10 -7.20 20.88 14.38
CA SER A 10 -5.80 20.99 14.83
C SER A 10 -5.22 19.63 15.25
N THR A 11 -6.00 18.78 15.92
CA THR A 11 -5.55 17.44 16.33
C THR A 11 -5.46 16.48 15.14
N ALA A 12 -6.41 16.53 14.20
CA ALA A 12 -6.35 15.77 12.96
C ALA A 12 -5.16 16.20 12.09
N GLY A 13 -4.92 17.51 11.95
CA GLY A 13 -3.76 18.04 11.24
C GLY A 13 -2.42 17.61 11.86
N ALA A 14 -2.31 17.62 13.18
CA ALA A 14 -1.09 17.19 13.88
C ALA A 14 -0.87 15.66 13.83
N LEU A 15 -1.94 14.85 13.79
CA LEU A 15 -1.85 13.41 13.54
C LEU A 15 -1.43 13.11 12.10
N ILE A 16 -2.01 13.83 11.13
CA ILE A 16 -1.64 13.74 9.71
C ILE A 16 -0.17 14.13 9.52
N GLU A 17 0.32 15.19 10.17
CA GLU A 17 1.73 15.59 10.10
C GLU A 17 2.67 14.55 10.71
N LYS A 18 2.35 13.98 11.88
CA LYS A 18 3.18 12.93 12.49
C LYS A 18 3.21 11.66 11.64
N HIS A 19 2.11 11.28 11.02
CA HIS A 19 2.04 10.12 10.14
C HIS A 19 2.66 10.38 8.75
N ALA A 20 2.51 11.57 8.20
CA ALA A 20 3.22 12.02 7.01
C ALA A 20 4.74 12.02 7.25
N LEU A 21 5.18 12.46 8.44
CA LEU A 21 6.60 12.43 8.82
C LEU A 21 7.12 10.99 8.98
N GLY A 22 6.33 10.10 9.58
CA GLY A 22 6.69 8.68 9.72
C GLY A 22 6.75 7.93 8.39
N SER A 23 5.80 8.17 7.50
CA SER A 23 5.80 7.60 6.14
C SER A 23 6.90 8.17 5.27
N ALA A 24 7.14 9.49 5.32
CA ALA A 24 8.25 10.13 4.62
C ALA A 24 9.61 9.66 5.15
N GLY A 25 9.76 9.50 6.47
CA GLY A 25 10.96 8.97 7.10
C GLY A 25 11.25 7.52 6.71
N PHE A 26 10.22 6.66 6.69
CA PHE A 26 10.37 5.27 6.23
C PHE A 26 10.71 5.19 4.73
N CYS A 27 10.07 6.04 3.91
CA CYS A 27 10.36 6.14 2.49
C CYS A 27 11.81 6.62 2.25
N MET A 28 12.27 7.62 3.02
CA MET A 28 13.66 8.08 3.02
C MET A 28 14.64 6.99 3.48
N LEU A 29 14.29 6.13 4.44
CA LEU A 29 15.12 5.00 4.84
C LEU A 29 15.24 3.94 3.74
N ILE A 30 14.17 3.69 2.98
CA ILE A 30 14.22 2.83 1.78
C ILE A 30 15.13 3.46 0.72
N VAL A 31 15.00 4.77 0.47
CA VAL A 31 15.85 5.51 -0.48
C VAL A 31 17.31 5.56 -0.01
N LEU A 32 17.57 5.71 1.29
CA LEU A 32 18.93 5.67 1.85
C LEU A 32 19.54 4.27 1.71
N ALA A 33 18.77 3.23 2.06
CA ALA A 33 19.17 1.84 1.89
C ALA A 33 19.46 1.54 0.42
N LEU A 34 18.71 2.15 -0.51
CA LEU A 34 18.91 2.09 -1.95
C LEU A 34 20.18 2.79 -2.42
N THR A 35 20.46 3.99 -1.93
CA THR A 35 21.69 4.74 -2.26
C THR A 35 22.95 4.10 -1.68
N GLY A 36 22.80 3.27 -0.64
CA GLY A 36 23.90 2.51 -0.04
C GLY A 36 24.33 1.26 -0.83
N ILE A 37 23.54 0.82 -1.82
CA ILE A 37 23.89 -0.35 -2.64
C ILE A 37 24.76 0.11 -3.82
N SER A 38 26.04 0.33 -3.55
CA SER A 38 27.06 0.75 -4.53
C SER A 38 27.62 -0.41 -5.37
N GLY A 39 26.78 -1.38 -5.76
CA GLY A 39 27.16 -2.53 -6.58
C GLY A 39 26.30 -2.66 -7.85
N PRO A 40 26.69 -3.49 -8.83
CA PRO A 40 25.82 -3.82 -9.95
C PRO A 40 24.60 -4.59 -9.41
N LEU A 41 23.49 -3.89 -9.17
CA LEU A 41 22.24 -4.57 -8.83
C LEU A 41 21.78 -5.37 -10.04
N ASP A 42 21.56 -6.66 -9.82
CA ASP A 42 20.83 -7.51 -10.75
C ASP A 42 19.47 -6.89 -11.08
N THR A 43 19.07 -7.00 -12.35
CA THR A 43 17.80 -6.48 -12.87
C THR A 43 16.57 -6.85 -12.00
N PRO A 44 16.38 -8.10 -11.52
CA PRO A 44 15.26 -8.43 -10.62
C PRO A 44 15.30 -7.65 -9.30
N LEU A 45 16.48 -7.40 -8.74
CA LEU A 45 16.62 -6.65 -7.49
C LEU A 45 16.22 -5.18 -7.68
N ARG A 46 16.60 -4.58 -8.81
CA ARG A 46 16.16 -3.22 -9.18
C ARG A 46 14.64 -3.11 -9.27
N PHE A 47 13.98 -4.07 -9.93
CA PHE A 47 12.52 -4.07 -10.03
C PHE A 47 11.85 -4.29 -8.67
N SER A 48 12.37 -5.20 -7.86
CA SER A 48 11.88 -5.44 -6.49
C SER A 48 11.85 -4.14 -5.69
N LEU A 49 12.96 -3.39 -5.75
CA LEU A 49 13.12 -2.12 -5.06
C LEU A 49 12.20 -1.01 -5.58
N TRP A 50 12.03 -0.89 -6.90
CA TRP A 50 11.08 0.06 -7.49
C TRP A 50 9.66 -0.21 -7.01
N PHE A 51 9.24 -1.47 -7.00
CA PHE A 51 7.92 -1.85 -6.53
C PHE A 51 7.76 -1.65 -5.02
N ALA A 52 8.79 -1.93 -4.23
CA ALA A 52 8.80 -1.65 -2.78
C ALA A 52 8.68 -0.14 -2.50
N CYS A 53 9.39 0.70 -3.26
CA CYS A 53 9.40 2.15 -3.09
C CYS A 53 8.01 2.77 -3.32
N VAL A 54 7.17 2.17 -4.14
CA VAL A 54 5.80 2.64 -4.40
C VAL A 54 4.79 1.91 -3.50
N GLY A 55 4.93 0.60 -3.34
CA GLY A 55 4.00 -0.24 -2.59
C GLY A 55 4.01 0.05 -1.10
N ILE A 56 5.18 0.27 -0.49
CA ILE A 56 5.27 0.49 0.95
C ILE A 56 4.62 1.81 1.37
N PRO A 57 4.89 2.98 0.74
CA PRO A 57 4.21 4.23 1.10
C PRO A 57 2.69 4.13 0.95
N LEU A 58 2.21 3.52 -0.14
CA LEU A 58 0.77 3.32 -0.34
C LEU A 58 0.14 2.46 0.75
N PHE A 59 0.81 1.36 1.12
CA PHE A 59 0.34 0.48 2.20
C PHE A 59 0.34 1.20 3.54
N LEU A 60 1.37 1.99 3.83
CA LEU A 60 1.45 2.77 5.06
C LEU A 60 0.36 3.85 5.12
N SER A 61 0.12 4.56 4.01
CA SER A 61 -0.97 5.56 3.92
C SER A 61 -2.34 4.94 4.21
N LEU A 62 -2.60 3.73 3.71
CA LEU A 62 -3.84 3.00 4.01
C LEU A 62 -3.92 2.52 5.44
N TYR A 63 -2.79 2.04 6.00
CA TYR A 63 -2.72 1.61 7.39
C TYR A 63 -3.01 2.76 8.35
N VAL A 64 -2.44 3.94 8.08
CA VAL A 64 -2.71 5.18 8.83
C VAL A 64 -4.16 5.61 8.67
N ALA A 65 -4.69 5.60 7.46
CA ALA A 65 -6.08 6.00 7.19
C ALA A 65 -7.12 4.98 7.68
N LYS A 66 -6.73 3.86 8.30
CA LYS A 66 -7.63 2.76 8.69
C LYS A 66 -8.79 3.24 9.58
N GLU A 67 -8.52 4.09 10.56
CA GLU A 67 -9.55 4.61 11.45
C GLU A 67 -10.56 5.50 10.70
N GLU A 68 -10.06 6.34 9.79
CA GLU A 68 -10.91 7.19 8.94
C GLU A 68 -11.76 6.36 7.97
N ILE A 69 -11.19 5.30 7.39
CA ILE A 69 -11.89 4.35 6.53
C ILE A 69 -13.01 3.64 7.31
N GLU A 70 -12.75 3.25 8.56
CA GLU A 70 -13.74 2.61 9.41
C GLU A 70 -14.86 3.58 9.82
N ALA A 71 -14.52 4.84 10.12
CA ALA A 71 -15.51 5.89 10.33
C ALA A 71 -16.35 6.14 9.07
N LEU A 72 -15.71 6.18 7.89
CA LEU A 72 -16.40 6.31 6.60
C LEU A 72 -17.42 5.20 6.38
N ARG A 73 -17.09 3.96 6.77
CA ARG A 73 -17.96 2.79 6.62
C ARG A 73 -19.26 2.93 7.42
N LYS A 74 -19.22 3.63 8.56
CA LYS A 74 -20.37 3.83 9.46
C LYS A 74 -21.26 5.01 9.03
N CYS A 75 -20.78 5.90 8.16
CA CYS A 75 -21.59 6.99 7.60
C CYS A 75 -22.57 6.49 6.53
N ALA A 76 -23.70 7.18 6.37
CA ALA A 76 -24.74 6.90 5.37
C ALA A 76 -24.77 7.99 4.29
N ASP A 77 -23.64 8.24 3.63
CA ASP A 77 -23.50 9.27 2.59
C ASP A 77 -23.36 8.61 1.21
N ALA A 78 -24.00 9.17 0.17
CA ALA A 78 -23.93 8.68 -1.21
C ALA A 78 -22.50 8.72 -1.80
N LYS A 79 -21.61 9.55 -1.24
CA LYS A 79 -20.19 9.59 -1.62
C LYS A 79 -19.36 8.46 -0.99
N ARG A 80 -19.90 7.76 0.01
CA ARG A 80 -19.19 6.70 0.74
C ARG A 80 -18.76 5.55 -0.17
N ASP A 81 -19.66 5.06 -1.01
CA ASP A 81 -19.38 3.86 -1.81
C ASP A 81 -18.28 4.12 -2.85
N LYS A 82 -18.23 5.34 -3.41
CA LYS A 82 -17.11 5.77 -4.28
C LYS A 82 -15.79 5.85 -3.52
N ALA A 83 -15.79 6.41 -2.32
CA ALA A 83 -14.58 6.52 -1.50
C ALA A 83 -14.08 5.15 -1.01
N LEU A 84 -14.97 4.26 -0.55
CA LEU A 84 -14.63 2.87 -0.19
C LEU A 84 -14.12 2.10 -1.40
N SER A 85 -14.73 2.28 -2.58
CA SER A 85 -14.22 1.67 -3.81
C SER A 85 -12.82 2.17 -4.15
N LEU A 86 -12.56 3.46 -4.03
CA LEU A 86 -11.23 4.03 -4.27
C LEU A 86 -10.19 3.49 -3.28
N VAL A 87 -10.52 3.47 -1.99
CA VAL A 87 -9.67 2.90 -0.92
C VAL A 87 -9.37 1.43 -1.21
N SER A 88 -10.37 0.66 -1.62
CA SER A 88 -10.17 -0.74 -1.99
C SER A 88 -9.21 -0.87 -3.17
N TYR A 89 -9.36 -0.03 -4.20
CA TYR A 89 -8.51 -0.03 -5.39
C TYR A 89 -7.06 0.31 -5.03
N VAL A 90 -6.85 1.37 -4.25
CA VAL A 90 -5.51 1.77 -3.78
C VAL A 90 -4.89 0.66 -2.93
N SER A 91 -5.67 -0.01 -2.10
CA SER A 91 -5.22 -1.17 -1.30
C SER A 91 -4.81 -2.36 -2.16
N TYR A 92 -5.59 -2.68 -3.20
CA TYR A 92 -5.22 -3.70 -4.17
C TYR A 92 -3.93 -3.35 -4.90
N CYS A 93 -3.76 -2.11 -5.35
CA CYS A 93 -2.53 -1.66 -6.00
C CYS A 93 -1.32 -1.76 -5.07
N ALA A 94 -1.46 -1.32 -3.81
CA ALA A 94 -0.39 -1.39 -2.81
C ALA A 94 0.06 -2.85 -2.57
N LEU A 95 -0.90 -3.75 -2.37
CA LEU A 95 -0.65 -5.18 -2.17
C LEU A 95 -0.02 -5.83 -3.42
N LEU A 96 -0.45 -5.45 -4.62
CA LEU A 96 0.16 -5.90 -5.88
C LEU A 96 1.62 -5.49 -5.97
N PHE A 97 1.94 -4.22 -5.73
CA PHE A 97 3.32 -3.73 -5.75
C PHE A 97 4.18 -4.43 -4.70
N LEU A 98 3.67 -4.65 -3.50
CA LEU A 98 4.37 -5.43 -2.48
C LEU A 98 4.58 -6.89 -2.88
N GLY A 99 3.55 -7.55 -3.43
CA GLY A 99 3.65 -8.93 -3.91
C GLY A 99 4.64 -9.08 -5.06
N LEU A 100 4.65 -8.14 -6.01
CA LEU A 100 5.63 -8.08 -7.11
C LEU A 100 7.05 -7.80 -6.59
N SER A 101 7.19 -6.93 -5.58
CA SER A 101 8.47 -6.70 -4.91
C SER A 101 9.05 -8.00 -4.33
N ILE A 102 8.24 -8.75 -3.57
CA ILE A 102 8.62 -10.02 -2.95
C ILE A 102 8.92 -11.08 -4.03
N THR A 103 8.09 -11.15 -5.06
CA THR A 103 8.28 -12.06 -6.21
C THR A 103 9.63 -11.82 -6.88
N MET A 104 9.97 -10.57 -7.15
CA MET A 104 11.24 -10.19 -7.79
C MET A 104 12.44 -10.43 -6.87
N LEU A 105 12.27 -10.22 -5.56
CA LEU A 105 13.29 -10.55 -4.56
C LEU A 105 13.55 -12.06 -4.48
N ALA A 106 12.48 -12.87 -4.53
CA ALA A 106 12.59 -14.33 -4.57
C ALA A 106 13.20 -14.82 -5.89
N ALA A 107 12.84 -14.20 -7.02
CA ALA A 107 13.37 -14.51 -8.35
C ALA A 107 14.88 -14.26 -8.45
N HIS A 108 15.41 -13.26 -7.74
CA HIS A 108 16.86 -13.02 -7.64
C HIS A 108 17.61 -14.19 -6.98
N ARG A 109 17.02 -14.87 -6.00
CA ARG A 109 17.60 -16.07 -5.38
C ARG A 109 17.38 -17.34 -6.21
N SER A 110 16.18 -17.49 -6.78
CA SER A 110 15.83 -18.61 -7.65
C SER A 110 14.60 -18.25 -8.50
N PRO A 111 14.65 -18.37 -9.84
CA PRO A 111 13.53 -18.03 -10.71
C PRO A 111 12.28 -18.88 -10.44
N LEU A 112 12.46 -20.15 -10.03
CA LEU A 112 11.37 -21.05 -9.64
C LEU A 112 10.64 -20.55 -8.39
N LEU A 113 11.38 -20.07 -7.39
CA LEU A 113 10.80 -19.45 -6.19
C LEU A 113 10.02 -18.18 -6.55
N GLY A 114 10.57 -17.35 -7.43
CA GLY A 114 9.85 -16.20 -7.99
C GLY A 114 8.51 -16.59 -8.60
N LEU A 115 8.47 -17.64 -9.43
CA LEU A 115 7.23 -18.10 -10.05
C LEU A 115 6.18 -18.59 -9.04
N VAL A 116 6.61 -19.30 -8.00
CA VAL A 116 5.72 -19.74 -6.90
C VAL A 116 5.12 -18.53 -6.17
N PHE A 117 5.94 -17.53 -5.84
CA PHE A 117 5.46 -16.30 -5.20
C PHE A 117 4.57 -15.46 -6.11
N PHE A 118 4.83 -15.46 -7.41
CA PHE A 118 3.97 -14.78 -8.38
C PHE A 118 2.57 -15.42 -8.43
N LEU A 119 2.52 -16.76 -8.53
CA LEU A 119 1.25 -17.48 -8.54
C LEU A 119 0.49 -17.31 -7.22
N SER A 120 1.19 -17.31 -6.09
CA SER A 120 0.54 -17.09 -4.79
C SER A 120 0.03 -15.65 -4.64
N ALA A 121 0.78 -14.65 -5.09
CA ALA A 121 0.34 -13.25 -5.10
C ALA A 121 -0.80 -12.97 -6.10
N MET A 122 -0.86 -13.72 -7.21
CA MET A 122 -1.96 -13.63 -8.18
C MET A 122 -3.19 -14.43 -7.74
N SER A 123 -3.05 -15.50 -6.96
CA SER A 123 -4.18 -16.35 -6.55
C SER A 123 -5.40 -15.60 -5.96
N PRO A 124 -5.26 -14.54 -5.14
CA PRO A 124 -6.39 -13.79 -4.62
C PRO A 124 -7.09 -12.97 -5.70
N PHE A 125 -6.37 -12.55 -6.74
CA PHE A 125 -6.93 -11.84 -7.90
C PHE A 125 -7.80 -12.78 -8.74
N TRP A 126 -7.29 -13.98 -9.01
CA TRP A 126 -8.02 -14.99 -9.75
C TRP A 126 -9.27 -15.43 -8.98
N LEU A 127 -9.14 -15.61 -7.67
CA LEU A 127 -10.27 -15.93 -6.79
C LEU A 127 -11.30 -14.79 -6.76
N SER A 128 -10.87 -13.54 -6.64
CA SER A 128 -11.76 -12.37 -6.63
C SER A 128 -12.49 -12.19 -7.97
N ALA A 129 -11.80 -12.40 -9.09
CA ALA A 129 -12.41 -12.35 -10.42
C ALA A 129 -13.42 -13.48 -10.63
N ALA A 130 -13.10 -14.69 -10.17
CA ALA A 130 -14.01 -15.83 -10.22
C ALA A 130 -15.26 -15.61 -9.35
N LEU A 131 -15.08 -15.14 -8.11
CA LEU A 131 -16.19 -14.82 -7.20
C LEU A 131 -17.11 -13.75 -7.77
N ARG A 132 -16.54 -12.68 -8.37
CA ARG A 132 -17.33 -11.63 -9.00
C ARG A 132 -18.18 -12.17 -10.16
N LYS A 133 -17.65 -13.12 -10.95
CA LYS A 133 -18.36 -13.76 -12.06
C LYS A 133 -19.52 -14.67 -11.61
N ILE A 134 -19.48 -15.17 -10.37
CA ILE A 134 -20.54 -16.02 -9.79
C ILE A 134 -21.64 -15.18 -9.12
N THR A 135 -21.30 -13.97 -8.63
CA THR A 135 -22.21 -13.12 -7.86
C THR A 135 -22.97 -12.08 -8.69
N THR A 136 -22.57 -11.84 -9.94
CA THR A 136 -23.31 -11.08 -10.96
C THR A 136 -24.03 -12.01 -11.92
#